data_AF-A0A6M0H2I9-F1
#
_entry.id   AF-A0A6M0H2I9-F1
#
_cell.length_a   1.000
_cell.length_b   1.000
_cell.length_c   1.000
_cell.angle_alpha   90.00
_cell.angle_beta   90.00
_cell.angle_gamma   90.00
#
_symmetry.space_group_name_H-M   'P 1'
#
loop_
_entity.id
_entity.type
_entity.pdbx_description
1 polymer ?
#
loop_
_entity_poly.entity_id
_entity_poly.type
_entity_poly.pdbx_seq_one_letter_code
_entity_poly.pdbx_strand_id
1 'polypeptide(L)'
;MFDDNLLKNLWDDCDYSYKKYISDYPTDEIIKQVEQEILYKLPEAYIELMRIHNGGLLKKDAIRTETPTSWAEDHIGITGLFSIALDKSCSLCGEFGSRFWIEEWEYPDIGIAIADCPSAGHDMIFLDYRECGPKGEPSVVHIDQEYDYEITKLADNFKEFICNLISEEEFDLEYESS
;
A
#
# COMPACT_ATOMS: atom_id res chain seq x y z
N MET A 1 -16.23 2.96 -6.59
CA MET A 1 -15.82 2.99 -8.01
C MET A 1 -14.74 4.01 -8.26
N PHE A 2 -13.60 3.48 -8.70
CA PHE A 2 -12.46 4.22 -9.22
C PHE A 2 -12.73 4.66 -10.66
N ASP A 3 -12.00 5.68 -11.11
CA ASP A 3 -12.06 6.15 -12.49
C ASP A 3 -11.34 5.17 -13.45
N ASP A 4 -11.92 4.92 -14.62
CA ASP A 4 -11.38 3.95 -15.58
C ASP A 4 -10.01 4.37 -16.15
N ASN A 5 -9.72 5.68 -16.26
CA ASN A 5 -8.42 6.14 -16.72
C ASN A 5 -7.38 6.01 -15.61
N LEU A 6 -7.76 6.24 -14.35
CA LEU A 6 -6.88 5.98 -13.20
C LEU A 6 -6.44 4.51 -13.22
N LEU A 7 -7.38 3.58 -13.33
CA LEU A 7 -7.10 2.14 -13.30
C LEU A 7 -6.18 1.67 -14.45
N LYS A 8 -6.37 2.21 -15.66
CA LYS A 8 -5.54 1.85 -16.83
C LYS A 8 -4.07 2.25 -16.69
N ASN A 9 -3.81 3.31 -15.94
CA ASN A 9 -2.47 3.88 -15.78
C ASN A 9 -1.86 3.60 -14.39
N LEU A 10 -2.52 2.79 -13.57
CA LEU A 10 -2.05 2.51 -12.21
C LEU A 10 -0.98 1.41 -12.19
N TRP A 11 -1.12 0.37 -13.00
CA TRP A 11 -0.34 -0.88 -12.85
C TRP A 11 0.84 -0.99 -13.82
N ASP A 12 1.99 -1.46 -13.31
CA ASP A 12 3.11 -1.96 -14.09
C ASP A 12 3.16 -3.51 -14.07
N ASP A 13 2.65 -4.11 -15.15
CA ASP A 13 2.52 -5.56 -15.31
C ASP A 13 3.76 -6.19 -15.96
N CYS A 14 4.94 -5.89 -15.42
CA CYS A 14 6.18 -6.55 -15.84
C CYS A 14 6.30 -7.96 -15.24
N ASP A 15 7.22 -8.79 -15.77
CA ASP A 15 7.41 -10.17 -15.32
C ASP A 15 7.67 -10.29 -13.79
N TYR A 16 8.32 -9.28 -13.21
CA TYR A 16 8.57 -9.23 -11.77
C TYR A 16 7.28 -9.03 -10.98
N SER A 17 6.40 -8.12 -11.43
CA SER A 17 5.08 -7.85 -10.85
C SER A 17 4.24 -9.14 -10.79
N TYR A 18 4.14 -9.88 -11.90
CA TYR A 18 3.44 -11.18 -11.96
C TYR A 18 4.02 -12.23 -11.02
N LYS A 19 5.34 -12.23 -10.86
CA LYS A 19 6.01 -13.22 -10.03
C LYS A 19 5.77 -12.95 -8.55
N LYS A 20 5.79 -11.68 -8.12
CA LYS A 20 5.89 -11.30 -6.71
C LYS A 20 4.62 -10.71 -6.10
N TYR A 21 3.84 -9.93 -6.86
CA TYR A 21 2.71 -9.15 -6.34
C TYR A 21 1.37 -9.69 -6.84
N ILE A 22 1.24 -9.87 -8.16
CA ILE A 22 -0.05 -10.17 -8.79
C ILE A 22 -0.49 -11.60 -8.46
N SER A 23 -1.69 -11.71 -7.89
CA SER A 23 -2.37 -12.98 -7.61
C SER A 23 -3.64 -13.13 -8.47
N ASP A 24 -4.23 -14.33 -8.45
CA ASP A 24 -5.56 -14.54 -9.02
C ASP A 24 -6.60 -13.65 -8.34
N TYR A 25 -7.68 -13.30 -9.05
CA TYR A 25 -8.75 -12.46 -8.49
C TYR A 25 -9.30 -13.05 -7.18
N PRO A 26 -9.44 -12.24 -6.12
CA PRO A 26 -9.81 -12.75 -4.82
C PRO A 26 -11.30 -13.13 -4.81
N THR A 27 -11.59 -14.38 -4.42
CA THR A 27 -12.97 -14.79 -4.14
C THR A 27 -13.41 -14.30 -2.77
N ASP A 28 -14.72 -14.30 -2.52
CA ASP A 28 -15.27 -13.96 -1.21
C ASP A 28 -14.77 -14.88 -0.09
N GLU A 29 -14.45 -16.14 -0.41
CA GLU A 29 -13.82 -17.05 0.55
C GLU A 29 -12.40 -16.63 0.89
N ILE A 30 -11.58 -16.28 -0.11
CA ILE A 30 -10.19 -15.83 0.09
C ILE A 30 -10.16 -14.53 0.89
N ILE A 31 -11.04 -13.57 0.58
CA ILE A 31 -11.12 -12.31 1.34
C ILE A 31 -11.42 -12.59 2.81
N LYS A 32 -12.42 -13.45 3.10
CA LYS A 32 -12.77 -13.80 4.49
C LYS A 32 -11.64 -14.53 5.21
N GLN A 33 -10.92 -15.41 4.51
CA GLN A 33 -9.78 -16.11 5.09
C GLN A 33 -8.66 -15.12 5.43
N VAL A 34 -8.30 -14.24 4.50
CA VAL A 34 -7.30 -13.19 4.72
C VAL A 34 -7.68 -12.29 5.90
N GLU A 35 -8.92 -11.80 5.97
CA GLU A 35 -9.42 -11.01 7.11
C GLU A 35 -9.36 -11.77 8.45
N GLN A 36 -9.57 -13.09 8.43
CA GLN A 36 -9.47 -13.95 9.63
C GLN A 36 -8.03 -14.13 10.08
N GLU A 37 -7.08 -14.25 9.15
CA GLU A 37 -5.65 -14.41 9.46
C GLU A 37 -5.04 -13.09 9.96
N ILE A 38 -5.34 -11.97 9.29
CA ILE A 38 -4.78 -10.66 9.68
C ILE A 38 -5.55 -10.01 10.84
N LEU A 39 -6.75 -10.51 11.18
CA LEU A 39 -7.62 -10.04 12.26
C LEU A 39 -8.20 -8.62 12.07
N TYR A 40 -8.11 -8.07 10.86
CA TYR A 40 -8.63 -6.77 10.47
C TYR A 40 -9.61 -6.91 9.29
N LYS A 41 -10.65 -6.08 9.27
CA LYS A 41 -11.55 -5.96 8.12
C LYS A 41 -10.90 -5.09 7.06
N LEU A 42 -10.84 -5.55 5.82
CA LEU A 42 -10.27 -4.78 4.73
C LEU A 42 -11.20 -3.62 4.31
N PRO A 43 -10.65 -2.46 3.91
CA PRO A 43 -11.45 -1.37 3.35
C PRO A 43 -12.21 -1.84 2.11
N GLU A 44 -13.46 -1.39 1.95
CA GLU A 44 -14.28 -1.79 0.79
C GLU A 44 -13.64 -1.35 -0.53
N ALA A 45 -13.00 -0.17 -0.54
CA ALA A 45 -12.25 0.33 -1.68
C ALA A 45 -11.03 -0.53 -2.03
N TYR A 46 -10.37 -1.13 -1.03
CA TYR A 46 -9.25 -2.04 -1.25
C TYR A 46 -9.72 -3.31 -1.95
N ILE A 47 -10.79 -3.92 -1.44
CA ILE A 47 -11.42 -5.09 -2.07
C ILE A 47 -11.91 -4.78 -3.48
N GLU A 48 -12.54 -3.62 -3.69
CA GLU A 48 -13.01 -3.18 -5.02
C GLU A 48 -11.86 -3.12 -6.02
N LEU A 49 -10.72 -2.52 -5.63
CA LEU A 49 -9.53 -2.46 -6.47
C LEU A 49 -8.95 -3.84 -6.77
N MET A 50 -8.82 -4.68 -5.73
CA MET A 50 -8.20 -6.02 -5.85
C MET A 50 -9.05 -7.00 -6.67
N ARG A 51 -10.35 -6.75 -6.83
CA ARG A 51 -11.20 -7.50 -7.77
C ARG A 51 -11.01 -7.11 -9.22
N ILE A 52 -10.43 -5.93 -9.48
CA ILE A 52 -10.10 -5.45 -10.83
C ILE A 52 -8.68 -5.86 -11.19
N HIS A 53 -7.76 -5.78 -10.23
CA HIS A 53 -6.36 -6.17 -10.38
C HIS A 53 -5.77 -6.48 -8.99
N ASN A 54 -5.46 -7.75 -8.71
CA ASN A 54 -5.14 -8.22 -7.35
C ASN A 54 -3.66 -8.10 -7.05
N GLY A 55 -3.25 -6.89 -6.65
CA GLY A 55 -1.87 -6.53 -6.32
C GLY A 55 -1.01 -6.33 -7.55
N GLY A 56 0.09 -5.60 -7.43
CA GLY A 56 0.96 -5.28 -8.55
C GLY A 56 1.88 -4.10 -8.25
N LEU A 57 2.93 -3.97 -9.06
CA LEU A 57 3.73 -2.74 -9.08
C LEU A 57 2.91 -1.57 -9.60
N LEU A 58 3.24 -0.37 -9.12
CA LEU A 58 2.59 0.86 -9.52
C LEU A 58 3.41 1.63 -10.56
N LYS A 59 2.71 2.24 -11.53
CA LYS A 59 3.26 3.30 -12.39
C LYS A 59 3.09 4.69 -11.80
N LYS A 60 2.06 4.84 -10.96
CA LYS A 60 1.81 6.01 -10.14
C LYS A 60 2.35 5.69 -8.75
N ASP A 61 3.65 5.85 -8.64
CA ASP A 61 4.54 5.36 -7.61
C ASP A 61 4.93 6.44 -6.59
N ALA A 62 4.29 7.62 -6.61
CA ALA A 62 4.59 8.68 -5.66
C ALA A 62 3.32 9.28 -5.04
N ILE A 63 3.44 9.71 -3.78
CA ILE A 63 2.46 10.56 -3.10
C ILE A 63 3.15 11.78 -2.52
N ARG A 64 2.55 12.96 -2.69
CA ARG A 64 3.07 14.20 -2.14
C ARG A 64 2.89 14.27 -0.64
N THR A 65 3.87 14.79 0.06
CA THR A 65 3.81 15.06 1.50
C THR A 65 4.48 16.40 1.80
N GLU A 66 3.95 17.16 2.76
CA GLU A 66 4.62 18.36 3.28
C GLU A 66 5.65 18.00 4.37
N THR A 67 5.69 16.74 4.78
CA THR A 67 6.61 16.21 5.80
C THR A 67 7.77 15.48 5.12
N PRO A 68 9.02 15.96 5.29
CA PRO A 68 10.19 15.27 4.78
C PRO A 68 10.31 13.85 5.35
N THR A 69 10.76 12.93 4.51
CA THR A 69 11.07 11.55 4.89
C THR A 69 12.58 11.29 4.80
N SER A 70 13.03 10.10 5.18
CA SER A 70 14.41 9.65 4.95
C SER A 70 14.81 9.68 3.47
N TRP A 71 13.84 9.51 2.57
CA TRP A 71 14.11 9.34 1.15
C TRP A 71 13.93 10.63 0.34
N ALA A 72 12.88 11.42 0.60
CA ALA A 72 12.64 12.67 -0.10
C ALA A 72 11.98 13.75 0.79
N GLU A 73 12.18 15.02 0.42
CA GLU A 73 11.72 16.17 1.22
C GLU A 73 10.21 16.42 1.11
N ASP A 74 9.57 15.95 0.04
CA ASP A 74 8.25 16.40 -0.41
C ASP A 74 7.37 15.30 -1.03
N HIS A 75 7.86 14.07 -1.09
CA HIS A 75 7.09 12.92 -1.57
C HIS A 75 7.54 11.61 -0.93
N ILE A 76 6.72 10.59 -1.08
CA ILE A 76 6.99 9.22 -0.65
C ILE A 76 6.82 8.31 -1.86
N GLY A 77 7.87 7.55 -2.17
CA GLY A 77 7.87 6.53 -3.22
C GLY A 77 7.15 5.26 -2.76
N ILE A 78 6.43 4.61 -3.67
CA ILE A 78 5.64 3.41 -3.43
C ILE A 78 5.89 2.44 -4.59
N THR A 79 6.41 1.26 -4.28
CA THR A 79 6.78 0.25 -5.27
C THR A 79 5.57 -0.52 -5.79
N GLY A 80 4.80 -1.14 -4.89
CA GLY A 80 3.69 -1.99 -5.30
C GLY A 80 2.67 -2.23 -4.20
N LEU A 81 1.42 -2.49 -4.62
CA LEU A 81 0.35 -2.89 -3.72
C LEU A 81 0.35 -4.40 -3.52
N PHE A 82 0.18 -4.81 -2.27
CA PHE A 82 0.07 -6.21 -1.93
C PHE A 82 -1.27 -6.78 -2.42
N SER A 83 -1.25 -8.06 -2.78
CA SER A 83 -2.47 -8.77 -3.19
C SER A 83 -3.23 -9.35 -1.99
N ILE A 84 -4.53 -9.51 -2.14
CA ILE A 84 -5.35 -10.33 -1.23
C ILE A 84 -5.13 -11.79 -1.62
N ALA A 85 -4.14 -12.41 -1.00
CA ALA A 85 -3.77 -13.81 -1.22
C ALA A 85 -3.05 -14.38 0.01
N LEU A 86 -2.80 -15.70 -0.02
CA LEU A 86 -2.19 -16.46 1.08
C LEU A 86 -0.77 -16.94 0.79
N ASP A 87 -0.29 -16.84 -0.47
CA ASP A 87 0.88 -17.58 -0.94
C ASP A 87 1.95 -16.72 -1.64
N LYS A 88 1.58 -15.60 -2.28
CA LYS A 88 2.55 -14.70 -2.90
C LYS A 88 3.40 -13.98 -1.85
N SER A 89 4.69 -13.79 -2.13
CA SER A 89 5.60 -13.07 -1.23
C SER A 89 5.06 -11.68 -0.85
N CYS A 90 4.58 -10.89 -1.83
CA CYS A 90 4.00 -9.56 -1.62
C CYS A 90 2.46 -9.64 -1.60
N SER A 91 1.92 -10.44 -0.68
CA SER A 91 0.49 -10.52 -0.37
C SER A 91 0.26 -10.29 1.12
N LEU A 92 -0.98 -9.98 1.49
CA LEU A 92 -1.32 -9.64 2.88
C LEU A 92 -0.98 -10.75 3.88
N CYS A 93 -1.08 -12.02 3.47
CA CYS A 93 -0.68 -13.18 4.28
C CYS A 93 0.59 -13.86 3.76
N GLY A 94 1.35 -13.16 2.90
CA GLY A 94 2.58 -13.64 2.30
C GLY A 94 3.79 -13.55 3.21
N GLU A 95 4.95 -13.89 2.64
CA GLU A 95 6.27 -13.78 3.29
C GLU A 95 6.54 -12.37 3.84
N PHE A 96 6.14 -11.33 3.11
CA PHE A 96 6.30 -9.93 3.49
C PHE A 96 4.98 -9.29 3.95
N GLY A 97 4.07 -10.09 4.50
CA GLY A 97 2.84 -9.60 5.12
C GLY A 97 3.11 -8.81 6.41
N SER A 98 2.05 -8.26 7.02
CA SER A 98 2.19 -7.32 8.14
C SER A 98 2.91 -7.91 9.36
N ARG A 99 2.71 -9.21 9.64
CA ARG A 99 3.35 -9.90 10.76
C ARG A 99 4.87 -9.96 10.63
N PHE A 100 5.40 -10.14 9.41
CA PHE A 100 6.85 -10.12 9.19
C PHE A 100 7.43 -8.76 9.60
N TRP A 101 6.83 -7.66 9.16
CA TRP A 101 7.31 -6.32 9.47
C TRP A 101 7.19 -5.99 10.97
N ILE A 102 6.12 -6.44 11.61
CA ILE A 102 5.89 -6.20 13.05
C ILE A 102 6.83 -7.04 13.91
N GLU A 103 6.97 -8.34 13.63
CA GLU A 103 7.69 -9.27 14.49
C GLU A 103 9.19 -9.29 14.23
N GLU A 104 9.62 -9.21 12.96
CA GLU A 104 11.03 -9.32 12.59
C GLU A 104 11.70 -7.94 12.43
N TRP A 105 10.94 -6.92 12.04
CA TRP A 105 11.44 -5.56 11.81
C TRP A 105 10.90 -4.53 12.82
N GLU A 106 10.20 -4.98 13.86
CA GLU A 106 9.72 -4.15 14.98
C GLU A 106 8.81 -2.99 14.55
N TYR A 107 8.16 -3.06 13.39
CA TYR A 107 7.15 -2.08 12.98
C TYR A 107 5.98 -2.08 13.99
N PRO A 108 5.34 -0.92 14.21
CA PRO A 108 4.28 -0.84 15.21
C PRO A 108 3.04 -1.63 14.77
N ASP A 109 2.47 -2.42 15.69
CA ASP A 109 1.24 -3.21 15.45
C ASP A 109 0.00 -2.30 15.48
N ILE A 110 -0.18 -1.53 14.40
CA ILE A 110 -1.28 -0.57 14.22
C ILE A 110 -2.32 -1.03 13.20
N GLY A 111 -2.02 -2.10 12.45
CA GLY A 111 -2.86 -2.54 11.35
C GLY A 111 -2.12 -3.37 10.30
N ILE A 112 -2.36 -3.06 9.03
CA ILE A 112 -2.00 -3.92 7.90
C ILE A 112 -1.01 -3.20 6.97
N ALA A 113 0.16 -3.78 6.74
CA ALA A 113 1.06 -3.40 5.65
C ALA A 113 0.42 -3.74 4.29
N ILE A 114 0.26 -2.73 3.42
CA ILE A 114 -0.45 -2.88 2.13
C ILE A 114 0.39 -2.52 0.91
N ALA A 115 1.53 -1.85 1.11
CA ALA A 115 2.46 -1.52 0.04
C ALA A 115 3.87 -1.41 0.59
N ASP A 116 4.84 -1.76 -0.24
CA ASP A 116 6.26 -1.52 0.00
C ASP A 116 6.75 -0.27 -0.73
N CYS A 117 7.86 0.26 -0.26
CA CYS A 117 8.51 1.45 -0.79
C CYS A 117 9.88 1.09 -1.43
N PRO A 118 10.47 1.96 -2.27
CA PRO A 118 11.74 1.68 -2.96
C PRO A 118 12.94 1.44 -2.03
N SER A 119 12.82 1.79 -0.76
CA SER A 119 13.88 1.66 0.26
C SER A 119 14.21 0.23 0.68
N ALA A 120 13.54 -0.77 0.11
CA ALA A 120 13.68 -2.18 0.48
C ALA A 120 13.29 -2.49 1.94
N GLY A 121 12.23 -1.82 2.44
CA GLY A 121 11.60 -2.11 3.73
C GLY A 121 12.02 -1.21 4.89
N HIS A 122 12.86 -0.21 4.63
CA HIS A 122 13.18 0.84 5.61
C HIS A 122 11.99 1.79 5.81
N ASP A 123 11.06 1.80 4.87
CA ASP A 123 9.76 2.45 5.03
C ASP A 123 8.66 1.63 4.32
N MET A 124 7.44 1.76 4.84
CA MET A 124 6.30 0.94 4.44
C MET A 124 4.98 1.70 4.54
N ILE A 125 3.99 1.30 3.73
CA ILE A 125 2.63 1.85 3.77
C ILE A 125 1.69 0.91 4.53
N PHE A 126 1.02 1.45 5.55
CA PHE A 126 0.10 0.74 6.42
C PHE A 126 -1.32 1.32 6.37
N LEU A 127 -2.30 0.45 6.55
CA LEU A 127 -3.64 0.81 7.01
C LEU A 127 -3.59 0.94 8.54
N ASP A 128 -3.89 2.12 9.07
CA ASP A 128 -3.88 2.42 10.50
C ASP A 128 -5.29 2.30 11.09
N TYR A 129 -5.47 1.31 11.97
CA TYR A 129 -6.74 1.00 12.62
C TYR A 129 -6.82 1.51 14.08
N ARG A 130 -5.82 2.24 14.58
CA ARG A 130 -5.78 2.67 16.00
C ARG A 130 -7.02 3.45 16.41
N GLU A 131 -7.49 4.35 15.55
CA GLU A 131 -8.65 5.23 15.84
C GLU A 131 -10.00 4.55 15.56
N CYS A 132 -10.10 3.79 14.46
CA CYS A 132 -11.39 3.23 14.00
C CYS A 132 -11.66 1.80 14.52
N GLY A 133 -10.63 1.13 15.07
CA GLY A 133 -10.66 -0.25 15.51
C GLY A 133 -10.71 -1.25 14.35
N PRO A 134 -10.53 -2.56 14.60
CA PRO A 134 -10.23 -3.56 13.59
C PRO A 134 -11.34 -3.84 12.55
N LYS A 135 -12.50 -3.19 12.69
CA LYS A 135 -13.66 -3.33 11.80
C LYS A 135 -14.08 -2.00 11.17
N GLY A 136 -13.39 -0.91 11.50
CA GLY A 136 -13.67 0.42 10.98
C GLY A 136 -13.03 0.67 9.62
N GLU A 137 -13.20 1.90 9.11
CA GLU A 137 -12.48 2.38 7.93
C GLU A 137 -11.14 2.99 8.40
N PRO A 138 -9.98 2.38 8.08
CA PRO A 138 -8.67 2.87 8.50
C PRO A 138 -8.20 4.05 7.64
N SER A 139 -7.35 4.90 8.22
CA SER A 139 -6.53 5.83 7.45
C SER A 139 -5.35 5.11 6.81
N VAL A 140 -4.73 5.73 5.80
CA VAL A 140 -3.46 5.24 5.22
C VAL A 140 -2.31 6.06 5.78
N VAL A 141 -1.26 5.39 6.22
CA VAL A 141 -0.06 6.00 6.80
C VAL A 141 1.20 5.42 6.18
N HIS A 142 2.24 6.23 6.17
CA HIS A 142 3.63 5.83 5.95
C HIS A 142 4.32 5.68 7.29
N ILE A 143 5.22 4.71 7.40
CA ILE A 143 6.04 4.47 8.59
C ILE A 143 7.48 4.41 8.16
N ASP A 144 8.32 5.29 8.71
CA ASP A 144 9.74 5.41 8.38
C ASP A 144 10.61 4.85 9.53
N GLN A 145 11.22 3.69 9.31
CA GLN A 145 12.10 3.05 10.29
C GLN A 145 13.33 3.91 10.62
N GLU A 146 13.89 4.61 9.63
CA GLU A 146 15.10 5.41 9.84
C GLU A 146 14.84 6.64 10.73
N TYR A 147 13.57 7.05 10.81
CA TYR A 147 13.07 8.13 11.68
C TYR A 147 12.34 7.60 12.92
N ASP A 148 12.84 6.54 13.55
CA ASP A 148 12.27 5.96 14.78
C ASP A 148 10.81 5.53 14.63
N TYR A 149 10.47 4.95 13.47
CA TYR A 149 9.12 4.54 13.09
C TYR A 149 8.13 5.70 13.09
N GLU A 150 8.56 6.89 12.65
CA GLU A 150 7.68 8.05 12.50
C GLU A 150 6.50 7.71 11.59
N ILE A 151 5.28 8.01 12.06
CA ILE A 151 4.05 7.70 11.36
C ILE A 151 3.50 8.96 10.70
N THR A 152 3.57 9.02 9.39
CA THR A 152 3.06 10.13 8.58
C THR A 152 1.72 9.74 7.96
N LYS A 153 0.67 10.50 8.23
CA LYS A 153 -0.65 10.24 7.64
C LYS A 153 -0.67 10.70 6.18
N LEU A 154 -1.12 9.80 5.30
CA LEU A 154 -1.18 10.03 3.86
C LEU A 154 -2.59 10.30 3.34
N ALA A 155 -3.60 9.64 3.90
CA ALA A 155 -4.99 9.80 3.50
C ALA A 155 -5.95 9.39 4.60
N ASP A 156 -7.18 9.91 4.56
CA ASP A 156 -8.24 9.53 5.52
C ASP A 156 -8.79 8.12 5.28
N ASN A 157 -8.62 7.58 4.07
CA ASN A 157 -9.06 6.24 3.68
C ASN A 157 -8.29 5.74 2.46
N PHE A 158 -8.41 4.45 2.17
CA PHE A 158 -7.68 3.82 1.06
C PHE A 158 -8.06 4.38 -0.32
N LYS A 159 -9.33 4.76 -0.52
CA LYS A 159 -9.77 5.29 -1.83
C LYS A 159 -9.06 6.59 -2.15
N GLU A 160 -9.01 7.51 -1.18
CA GLU A 160 -8.33 8.79 -1.30
C GLU A 160 -6.84 8.60 -1.55
N PHE A 161 -6.19 7.69 -0.83
CA PHE A 161 -4.79 7.33 -1.07
C PHE A 161 -4.52 6.97 -2.54
N ILE A 162 -5.30 6.05 -3.12
CA ILE A 162 -5.14 5.65 -4.53
C ILE A 162 -5.42 6.80 -5.50
N CYS A 163 -6.38 7.67 -5.19
CA CYS A 163 -6.68 8.83 -6.03
C CYS A 163 -5.58 9.91 -6.01
N ASN A 164 -4.77 9.96 -4.95
CA ASN A 164 -3.69 10.93 -4.79
C ASN A 164 -2.35 10.45 -5.37
N LEU A 165 -2.28 9.22 -5.87
CA LEU A 165 -1.06 8.69 -6.50
C LEU A 165 -0.77 9.40 -7.84
N ILE A 166 0.46 9.86 -7.96
CA ILE A 166 1.05 10.45 -9.17
C ILE A 166 2.23 9.61 -9.62
N SER A 167 2.64 9.71 -10.88
CA SER A 167 3.93 9.14 -11.29
C SER A 167 5.06 10.09 -10.92
N GLU A 168 6.26 9.56 -10.63
CA GLU A 168 7.45 10.40 -10.44
C GLU A 168 7.67 11.38 -11.60
N GLU A 169 7.42 10.97 -12.85
CA GLU A 169 7.50 11.88 -14.01
C GLU A 169 6.51 13.07 -13.94
N GLU A 170 5.31 12.86 -13.36
CA GLU A 170 4.33 13.95 -13.15
C GLU A 170 4.80 14.88 -12.04
N PHE A 171 5.55 14.36 -11.07
CA PHE A 171 6.16 15.14 -10.00
C PHE A 171 7.28 16.04 -10.54
N ASP A 172 8.27 15.48 -11.24
CA ASP A 172 9.44 16.21 -11.76
C ASP A 172 9.05 17.36 -12.70
N LEU A 173 8.04 17.17 -13.55
CA LEU A 173 7.59 18.18 -14.51
C LEU A 173 6.96 19.42 -13.85
N GLU A 174 6.35 19.28 -12.66
CA GLU A 174 5.82 20.42 -11.90
C GLU A 174 6.93 21.24 -11.21
N TYR A 175 8.06 20.61 -10.86
CA TYR A 175 9.23 21.29 -10.30
C TYR A 175 9.99 22.09 -11.36
N GLU A 176 10.08 21.59 -12.59
CA GLU A 176 10.70 22.35 -13.69
C GLU A 176 9.85 23.52 -14.19
N SER A 177 8.56 23.56 -13.83
CA SER A 177 7.61 24.60 -14.26
C SER A 177 7.24 25.63 -13.19
N SER A 178 7.83 25.53 -11.99
CA SER A 178 7.63 26.44 -10.85
C SER A 178 8.82 27.38 -10.63
#